data_AF-A0A1Q3MTF5-F1
#
_entry.id   AF-A0A1Q3MTF5-F1
#
_cell.length_a   1.000
_cell.length_b   1.000
_cell.length_c   1.000
_cell.angle_alpha   90.00
_cell.angle_beta   90.00
_cell.angle_gamma   90.00
#
_symmetry.space_group_name_H-M   'P 1'
#
loop_
_entity.id
_entity.type
_entity.pdbx_description
1 polymer ?
#
loop_
_entity_poly.entity_id
_entity_poly.type
_entity_poly.pdbx_seq_one_letter_code
_entity_poly.pdbx_strand_id
1 'polypeptide(L)' 'MAIIVKDNDLEKALNKWKRFNQHSGLNKEVRKQAYYIPKTQKKKDKKKEGMRRWKRELRRRMLKEGY' A
#
# COMPACT_ATOMS: atom_id res chain seq x y z
N MET A 1 -1.84 14.25 -10.50
CA MET A 1 -2.96 14.84 -9.74
C MET A 1 -2.40 15.93 -8.84
N ALA A 2 -2.90 17.16 -8.94
CA ALA A 2 -2.49 18.27 -8.09
C ALA A 2 -3.51 18.46 -6.94
N ILE A 3 -3.03 18.74 -5.73
CA ILE A 3 -3.90 19.12 -4.61
C ILE A 3 -3.77 20.62 -4.43
N ILE A 4 -4.91 21.31 -4.60
CA ILE A 4 -5.00 22.76 -4.43
C ILE A 4 -5.20 23.04 -2.94
N VAL A 5 -4.35 23.90 -2.39
CA VAL A 5 -4.51 24.41 -1.02
C VAL A 5 -5.71 25.35 -1.01
N LYS A 6 -6.67 25.10 -0.12
CA LYS A 6 -7.83 25.97 0.10
C LYS A 6 -7.68 26.65 1.45
N ASP A 7 -8.17 27.89 1.55
CA ASP A 7 -8.28 28.63 2.81
C ASP A 7 -6.96 28.80 3.57
N ASN A 8 -5.84 28.80 2.84
CA ASN A 8 -4.47 28.82 3.36
C ASN A 8 -4.13 27.68 4.34
N ASP A 9 -4.93 26.61 4.37
CA ASP A 9 -4.73 25.45 5.24
C ASP A 9 -3.81 24.42 4.55
N LEU A 10 -2.50 24.68 4.70
CA LEU A 10 -1.44 23.85 4.13
C LEU A 10 -1.40 22.46 4.76
N GLU A 11 -1.62 22.34 6.07
CA GLU A 11 -1.51 21.07 6.79
C GLU A 11 -2.56 20.06 6.32
N LYS A 12 -3.80 20.51 6.14
CA LYS A 12 -4.89 19.66 5.65
C LYS A 12 -4.64 19.21 4.21
N ALA A 13 -4.12 20.10 3.37
CA ALA A 13 -3.71 19.76 2.01
C ALA A 13 -2.57 18.71 1.99
N LEU A 14 -1.56 18.87 2.84
CA LEU A 14 -0.46 17.91 3.00
C LEU A 14 -0.95 16.55 3.49
N ASN A 15 -1.84 16.52 4.48
CA ASN A 15 -2.42 15.29 4.99
C ASN A 15 -3.24 14.56 3.91
N LYS A 16 -4.01 15.30 3.11
CA LYS A 16 -4.76 14.75 1.99
C LYS A 16 -3.83 14.18 0.92
N TRP A 17 -2.75 14.89 0.60
CA TRP A 17 -1.75 14.46 -0.37
C TRP A 17 -1.01 13.20 0.10
N LYS A 18 -0.61 13.17 1.37
CA LYS A 18 0.03 12.01 1.98
C LYS A 18 -0.86 10.77 1.92
N ARG A 19 -2.12 10.87 2.35
CA ARG A 19 -3.09 9.77 2.28
C ARG A 19 -3.28 9.31 0.83
N PHE A 20 -3.44 10.24 -0.11
CA PHE A 20 -3.57 9.91 -1.52
C PHE A 20 -2.36 9.13 -2.04
N ASN A 21 -1.14 9.61 -1.79
CA ASN A 21 0.09 8.91 -2.21
C ASN A 21 0.28 7.55 -1.55
N GLN A 22 -0.20 7.39 -0.33
CA GLN A 22 -0.16 6.10 0.37
C GLN A 22 -1.15 5.10 -0.26
N HIS A 23 -2.34 5.56 -0.67
CA HIS A 23 -3.37 4.73 -1.29
C HIS A 23 -3.16 4.46 -2.78
N SER A 24 -2.55 5.40 -3.51
CA SER A 24 -2.28 5.25 -4.95
C SER A 24 -1.28 4.12 -5.25
N GLY A 25 -0.49 3.71 -4.25
CA GLY A 25 0.53 2.67 -4.44
C GLY A 25 1.73 3.13 -5.27
N LEU A 26 1.76 4.39 -5.71
CA LEU A 26 2.76 4.97 -6.60
C LEU A 26 4.19 4.73 -6.10
N ASN A 27 4.42 4.95 -4.80
CA ASN A 27 5.72 4.72 -4.17
C ASN A 27 6.19 3.26 -4.25
N LYS A 28 5.26 2.29 -4.20
CA LYS A 28 5.57 0.86 -4.33
C LYS A 28 5.90 0.51 -5.78
N GLU A 29 5.26 1.17 -6.74
CA GLU A 29 5.50 0.97 -8.18
C GLU A 29 6.83 1.55 -8.63
N VAL A 30 7.13 2.79 -8.26
CA VAL A 30 8.41 3.45 -8.56
C VAL A 30 9.57 2.61 -8.03
N ARG A 31 9.49 2.12 -6.79
CA ARG A 31 10.52 1.22 -6.22
C ARG A 31 10.67 -0.10 -6.97
N LYS A 32 9.60 -0.65 -7.54
CA LYS A 32 9.64 -1.88 -8.33
C LYS A 32 10.20 -1.67 -9.73
N GLN A 33 10.06 -0.47 -10.28
CA GLN A 33 10.57 -0.10 -11.60
C GLN A 33 12.04 0.36 -11.57
N ALA A 34 12.55 0.76 -10.40
CA ALA A 34 13.93 1.23 -10.24
C ALA A 34 14.98 0.21 -10.72
N TYR A 35 14.68 -1.09 -10.64
CA TYR A 35 15.58 -2.16 -11.07
C TYR A 35 14.81 -3.26 -11.80
N TYR A 36 15.49 -3.96 -12.71
CA TYR A 36 14.93 -5.15 -13.33
C TYR A 36 14.74 -6.25 -12.28
N ILE A 37 13.51 -6.76 -12.18
CA ILE A 37 13.17 -7.91 -11.33
C ILE A 37 12.85 -9.10 -12.23
N PRO A 38 13.60 -10.22 -12.12
CA PRO A 38 13.33 -11.44 -12.87
C PRO A 38 11.91 -11.98 -12.64
N LYS A 39 11.34 -12.65 -13.67
CA LYS A 39 9.98 -13.22 -13.60
C LYS A 39 9.81 -14.21 -12.42
N THR A 40 10.85 -14.98 -12.12
CA THR A 40 10.88 -15.93 -10.98
C THR A 40 10.73 -15.20 -9.65
N GLN A 41 11.49 -14.13 -9.45
CA GLN A 41 11.41 -13.31 -8.25
C GLN A 41 10.03 -12.63 -8.13
N LYS A 42 9.49 -12.10 -9.22
CA LYS A 42 8.12 -11.54 -9.26
C LYS A 42 7.07 -12.57 -8.81
N LYS A 43 7.18 -13.84 -9.22
CA LYS A 43 6.27 -14.93 -8.79
C LYS A 43 6.42 -15.22 -7.29
N LYS A 44 7.66 -15.30 -6.78
CA LYS A 44 7.94 -15.51 -5.35
C LYS A 44 7.35 -14.40 -4.49
N ASP A 45 7.53 -13.14 -4.88
CA ASP A 45 7.01 -11.99 -4.14
C ASP A 45 5.48 -11.93 -4.14
N LYS A 46 4.83 -12.25 -5.28
CA LYS A 46 3.37 -12.37 -5.35
C LYS A 46 2.84 -13.46 -4.42
N LYS A 47 3.47 -14.65 -4.41
CA LYS A 47 3.08 -15.74 -3.50
C LYS A 47 3.23 -15.33 -2.04
N LYS A 48 4.34 -14.68 -1.67
CA LYS A 48 4.60 -14.17 -0.33
C LYS A 48 3.58 -13.11 0.09
N GLU A 49 3.19 -12.21 -0.81
CA GLU A 49 2.16 -11.21 -0.56
C GLU A 49 0.78 -11.86 -0.35
N GLY A 50 0.40 -12.84 -1.16
CA GLY A 50 -0.84 -13.62 -0.98
C GLY A 50 -0.90 -14.32 0.37
N MET A 51 0.17 -15.05 0.75
CA MET A 51 0.26 -15.71 2.05
C MET A 51 0.14 -14.74 3.23
N ARG A 52 0.74 -13.55 3.12
CA ARG A 52 0.63 -12.50 4.15
C ARG A 52 -0.81 -11.98 4.29
N ARG A 53 -1.53 -11.81 3.17
CA ARG A 53 -2.95 -11.40 3.19
C ARG A 53 -3.81 -12.46 3.83
N TRP A 54 -3.63 -13.72 3.43
CA TRP A 54 -4.35 -14.85 3.99
C TRP A 54 -4.12 -15.02 5.50
N LYS A 55 -2.86 -14.98 5.96
CA LYS A 55 -2.54 -15.02 7.40
C LYS A 55 -3.19 -13.89 8.19
N ARG A 56 -3.28 -12.69 7.60
CA ARG A 56 -3.95 -11.54 8.23
C ARG A 56 -5.46 -11.77 8.34
N GLU A 57 -6.07 -12.33 7.29
CA GLU A 57 -7.49 -12.67 7.30
C GLU A 57 -7.80 -13.75 8.34
N LEU A 58 -6.99 -14.80 8.39
CA LEU A 58 -7.10 -15.86 9.39
C LEU A 58 -7.03 -15.28 10.81
N ARG A 59 -6.05 -14.40 11.09
CA ARG A 59 -5.95 -13.71 12.38
C ARG A 59 -7.19 -12.88 12.70
N ARG A 60 -7.78 -12.19 11.72
CA ARG A 60 -9.02 -11.42 11.91
C ARG A 60 -10.21 -12.32 12.22
N ARG A 61 -10.31 -13.48 11.53
CA ARG A 61 -11.37 -14.47 11.79
C ARG A 61 -11.24 -15.03 13.20
N MET A 62 -10.03 -15.45 13.60
CA MET A 62 -9.76 -15.91 14.98
C MET A 62 -10.14 -14.87 16.03
N LEU A 63 -9.82 -13.59 15.81
CA LEU A 63 -10.16 -12.51 16.74
C LEU A 63 -11.68 -12.22 16.80
N LYS A 64 -12.42 -12.53 15.72
CA LYS A 64 -13.86 -12.27 15.59
C LYS A 64 -14.72 -13.42 16.09
N GLU A 65 -14.31 -14.65 15.79
CA GLU A 65 -15.01 -15.88 16.15
C GLU A 65 -14.73 -16.29 17.60
N GLY A 66 -13.77 -15.63 18.26
CA GLY A 66 -13.40 -15.90 19.64
C GLY A 66 -12.55 -17.17 19.73
N TYR A 67 -11.32 -16.99 20.21
CA TYR A 67 -10.66 -17.99 21.02
C TYR A 67 -10.73 -17.50 22.47
#